data_AF-A0A6B8RMB0-F1
#
_entry.id   AF-A0A6B8RMB0-F1
#
_cell.length_a   1.000
_cell.length_b   1.000
_cell.length_c   1.000
_cell.angle_alpha   90.00
_cell.angle_beta   90.00
_cell.angle_gamma   90.00
#
_symmetry.space_group_name_H-M   'P 1'
#
loop_
_entity.id
_entity.type
_entity.pdbx_description
1 polymer ?
#
loop_
_entity_poly.entity_id
_entity_poly.type
_entity_poly.pdbx_seq_one_letter_code
_entity_poly.pdbx_strand_id
1 'polypeptide(L)'
;MSNEKSREKTVLAAGNEEKGSTRIRSVRFIYGFLAIGYLICVVLQVFFAGMGVFVDSSDLELHRTFANYFEMASIIMFLLSFAGRIKGSLRWLPLGLFALTSLQHMSINFSGLLPAIHTVDALLLFWIALHLTKRSLSWLLLR
;
A
#
# COMPACT_ATOMS: atom_id res chain seq x y z
N MET A 1 -13.15 41.30 29.44
CA MET A 1 -12.60 40.00 29.89
C MET A 1 -13.31 38.77 29.34
N SER A 2 -14.64 38.66 29.31
CA SER A 2 -15.34 37.47 28.75
C SER A 2 -15.15 37.28 27.22
N ASN A 3 -15.17 38.37 26.46
CA ASN A 3 -15.16 38.33 24.98
C ASN A 3 -13.78 37.98 24.38
N GLU A 4 -12.70 38.34 25.06
CA GLU A 4 -11.32 38.11 24.63
C GLU A 4 -10.91 36.64 24.77
N LYS A 5 -11.28 36.03 25.91
CA LYS A 5 -11.09 34.60 26.18
C LYS A 5 -11.89 33.70 25.22
N SER A 6 -13.06 34.18 24.76
CA SER A 6 -13.85 33.50 23.73
C SER A 6 -13.19 33.60 22.35
N ARG A 7 -12.67 34.77 21.97
CA ARG A 7 -11.94 34.95 20.71
C ARG A 7 -10.67 34.10 20.64
N GLU A 8 -9.90 34.05 21.71
CA GLU A 8 -8.67 33.25 21.80
C GLU A 8 -8.97 31.75 21.59
N LYS A 9 -10.03 31.23 22.24
CA LYS A 9 -10.47 29.84 22.02
C LYS A 9 -10.85 29.55 20.57
N THR A 10 -11.55 30.47 19.90
CA THR A 10 -11.95 30.30 18.50
C THR A 10 -10.74 30.28 17.56
N VAL A 11 -9.76 31.17 17.79
CA VAL A 11 -8.53 31.22 16.98
C VAL A 11 -7.68 29.96 17.18
N LEU A 12 -7.52 29.50 18.42
CA LEU A 12 -6.81 28.26 18.73
C LEU A 12 -7.50 27.02 18.12
N ALA A 13 -8.83 26.98 18.14
CA ALA A 13 -9.60 25.92 17.49
C ALA A 13 -9.39 25.93 15.97
N ALA A 14 -9.50 27.10 15.33
CA ALA A 14 -9.30 27.25 13.88
C ALA A 14 -7.88 26.81 13.45
N GLY A 15 -6.84 27.20 14.19
CA GLY A 15 -5.46 26.78 13.91
C GLY A 15 -5.24 25.27 14.07
N ASN A 16 -5.90 24.63 15.05
CA ASN A 16 -5.84 23.18 15.22
C ASN A 16 -6.58 22.42 14.10
N GLU A 17 -7.72 22.94 13.63
CA GLU A 17 -8.48 22.38 12.51
C GLU A 17 -7.65 22.45 11.21
N GLU A 18 -7.03 23.60 10.91
CA GLU A 18 -6.17 23.78 9.74
C GLU A 18 -4.98 22.80 9.77
N LYS A 19 -4.26 22.74 10.90
CA LYS A 19 -3.14 21.81 11.07
C LYS A 19 -3.56 20.35 10.94
N GLY A 20 -4.76 20.01 11.44
CA GLY A 20 -5.37 18.69 11.27
C GLY A 20 -5.68 18.35 9.82
N SER A 21 -6.24 19.30 9.07
CA SER A 21 -6.54 19.17 7.64
C SER A 21 -5.29 18.94 6.80
N THR A 22 -4.25 19.75 7.01
CA THR A 22 -2.95 19.62 6.31
C THR A 22 -2.29 18.27 6.60
N ARG A 23 -2.31 17.83 7.88
CA ARG A 23 -1.77 16.50 8.25
C ARG A 23 -2.50 15.37 7.53
N ILE A 24 -3.83 15.42 7.45
CA ILE A 24 -4.64 14.40 6.76
C ILE A 24 -4.30 14.37 5.27
N ARG A 25 -4.14 15.54 4.63
CA ARG A 25 -3.73 15.63 3.23
C ARG A 25 -2.36 15.00 3.00
N SER A 26 -1.35 15.32 3.81
CA SER A 26 -0.01 14.74 3.70
C SER A 26 -0.02 13.22 3.89
N VAL A 27 -0.77 12.70 4.87
CA VAL A 27 -0.89 11.24 5.08
C VAL A 27 -1.52 10.55 3.88
N ARG A 28 -2.58 11.13 3.29
CA ARG A 28 -3.22 10.59 2.09
C ARG A 28 -2.32 10.64 0.86
N PHE A 29 -1.51 11.69 0.74
CA PHE A 29 -0.48 11.78 -0.29
C PHE A 29 0.55 10.64 -0.17
N ILE A 30 1.12 10.44 1.03
CA ILE A 30 2.09 9.36 1.28
C ILE A 30 1.45 8.00 1.01
N TYR A 31 0.22 7.77 1.46
CA TYR A 31 -0.53 6.55 1.16
C TYR A 31 -0.64 6.32 -0.36
N GLY A 32 -1.03 7.35 -1.11
CA GLY A 32 -1.17 7.24 -2.57
C GLY A 32 0.15 6.98 -3.29
N PHE A 33 1.24 7.59 -2.80
CA PHE A 33 2.58 7.36 -3.32
C PHE A 33 3.03 5.91 -3.08
N LEU A 34 2.82 5.39 -1.88
CA LEU A 34 3.09 3.99 -1.55
C LEU A 34 2.23 3.03 -2.39
N ALA A 35 0.97 3.35 -2.66
CA ALA A 35 0.12 2.52 -3.51
C ALA A 35 0.69 2.39 -4.94
N ILE A 36 1.14 3.50 -5.55
CA ILE A 36 1.82 3.48 -6.86
C ILE A 36 3.12 2.69 -6.78
N GLY A 37 3.95 2.96 -5.76
CA GLY A 37 5.21 2.24 -5.57
C GLY A 37 5.00 0.73 -5.45
N TYR A 38 4.02 0.31 -4.65
CA TYR A 38 3.65 -1.10 -4.48
C TYR A 38 3.22 -1.74 -5.80
N LEU A 39 2.39 -1.06 -6.60
CA LEU A 39 2.00 -1.55 -7.93
C LEU A 39 3.21 -1.75 -8.85
N ILE A 40 4.14 -0.80 -8.88
CA ILE A 40 5.38 -0.90 -9.65
C ILE A 40 6.21 -2.10 -9.16
N CYS A 41 6.34 -2.28 -7.85
CA CYS A 41 7.05 -3.42 -7.27
C CYS A 41 6.42 -4.77 -7.68
N VAL A 42 5.10 -4.88 -7.71
CA VAL A 42 4.41 -6.10 -8.19
C VAL A 42 4.70 -6.36 -9.67
N VAL A 43 4.71 -5.33 -10.52
CA VAL A 43 5.07 -5.49 -11.95
C VAL A 43 6.51 -5.97 -12.11
N LEU A 44 7.45 -5.37 -11.36
CA LEU A 44 8.85 -5.81 -11.35
C LEU A 44 9.01 -7.24 -10.84
N GLN A 45 8.22 -7.64 -9.84
CA GLN A 45 8.23 -9.02 -9.34
C GLN A 45 7.83 -10.05 -10.40
N VAL A 46 6.76 -9.76 -11.14
CA VAL A 46 6.30 -10.61 -12.25
C VAL A 46 7.36 -10.65 -13.36
N PHE A 47 7.99 -9.51 -13.65
CA PHE A 47 9.10 -9.45 -14.61
C PHE A 47 10.29 -10.31 -14.18
N PHE A 48 10.73 -10.23 -12.91
CA PHE A 48 11.83 -11.05 -12.38
C PHE A 48 11.51 -12.55 -12.38
N ALA A 49 10.27 -12.93 -12.05
CA ALA A 49 9.83 -14.31 -12.22
C ALA A 49 9.90 -14.76 -13.68
N GLY A 50 9.51 -13.89 -14.62
CA GLY A 50 9.64 -14.12 -16.05
C GLY A 50 11.09 -14.32 -16.49
N MET A 51 12.05 -13.54 -15.98
CA MET A 51 13.47 -13.77 -16.23
C MET A 51 13.90 -15.15 -15.72
N GLY A 52 13.47 -15.52 -14.51
CA GLY A 52 13.70 -16.84 -13.93
C GLY A 52 13.17 -18.02 -14.78
N VAL A 53 12.06 -17.83 -15.50
CA VAL A 53 11.42 -18.87 -16.31
C VAL A 53 11.97 -18.91 -17.73
N PHE A 54 12.21 -17.74 -18.35
CA PHE A 54 12.47 -17.62 -19.78
C PHE A 54 13.91 -17.25 -20.15
N VAL A 55 14.71 -16.75 -19.20
CA VAL A 55 16.07 -16.25 -19.45
C VAL A 55 17.09 -17.12 -18.71
N ASP A 56 17.12 -17.05 -17.37
CA ASP A 56 18.04 -17.81 -16.53
C ASP A 56 17.38 -18.14 -15.18
N SER A 57 17.36 -19.42 -14.80
CA SER A 57 16.78 -19.89 -13.53
C SER A 57 17.39 -19.27 -12.27
N SER A 58 18.63 -18.77 -12.34
CA SER A 58 19.29 -18.07 -11.23
C SER A 58 18.60 -16.73 -10.91
N ASP A 59 17.92 -16.09 -11.88
CA ASP A 59 17.16 -14.85 -11.67
C ASP A 59 15.95 -15.04 -10.74
N LEU A 60 15.52 -16.28 -10.46
CA LEU A 60 14.52 -16.54 -9.42
C LEU A 60 14.99 -16.10 -8.03
N GLU A 61 16.30 -16.01 -7.79
CA GLU A 61 16.82 -15.43 -6.54
C GLU A 61 16.50 -13.95 -6.43
N LEU A 62 16.60 -13.19 -7.53
CA LEU A 62 16.21 -11.78 -7.57
C LEU A 62 14.72 -11.61 -7.27
N HIS A 63 13.86 -12.43 -7.88
CA HIS A 63 12.42 -12.47 -7.57
C HIS A 63 12.16 -12.71 -6.07
N ARG A 64 12.79 -13.74 -5.48
CA ARG A 64 12.61 -14.09 -4.07
C ARG A 64 13.10 -13.00 -3.12
N THR A 65 14.28 -12.46 -3.35
CA THR A 65 14.89 -11.45 -2.46
C THR A 65 14.21 -10.09 -2.59
N PHE A 66 13.75 -9.72 -3.79
CA PHE A 66 13.12 -8.43 -4.03
C PHE A 66 11.80 -8.26 -3.23
N ALA A 67 11.10 -9.36 -2.92
CA ALA A 67 9.79 -9.33 -2.26
C ALA A 67 9.88 -8.74 -0.85
N ASN A 68 10.98 -9.06 -0.15
CA ASN A 68 11.24 -8.62 1.22
C ASN A 68 11.35 -7.09 1.35
N TYR A 69 11.69 -6.37 0.27
CA TYR A 69 11.85 -4.91 0.35
C TYR A 69 10.53 -4.15 0.40
N PHE A 70 9.44 -4.70 -0.14
CA PHE A 70 8.20 -3.94 -0.30
C PHE A 70 6.97 -4.59 0.36
N GLU A 71 7.07 -5.82 0.87
CA GLU A 71 5.97 -6.47 1.60
C GLU A 71 5.43 -5.61 2.75
N MET A 72 6.32 -4.97 3.51
CA MET A 72 5.97 -4.13 4.66
C MET A 72 5.30 -2.80 4.28
N ALA A 73 5.42 -2.36 3.02
CA ALA A 73 4.76 -1.14 2.56
C ALA A 73 3.22 -1.26 2.70
N SER A 74 2.68 -2.46 2.53
CA SER A 74 1.25 -2.74 2.70
C SER A 74 0.78 -2.55 4.16
N ILE A 75 1.60 -2.92 5.15
CA ILE A 75 1.34 -2.67 6.57
C ILE A 75 1.43 -1.18 6.88
N ILE A 76 2.43 -0.48 6.34
CA ILE A 76 2.55 0.98 6.49
C ILE A 76 1.30 1.66 5.94
N MET A 77 0.82 1.27 4.76
CA MET A 77 -0.42 1.78 4.18
C MET A 77 -1.64 1.50 5.07
N PHE A 78 -1.75 0.30 5.64
CA PHE A 78 -2.80 -0.04 6.61
C PHE A 78 -2.81 0.91 7.81
N LEU A 79 -1.64 1.16 8.41
CA LEU A 79 -1.50 2.07 9.55
C LEU A 79 -1.80 3.53 9.17
N LEU A 80 -1.30 3.99 8.03
CA LEU A 80 -1.59 5.33 7.50
C LEU A 80 -3.09 5.55 7.28
N SER A 81 -3.86 4.49 7.00
CA SER A 81 -5.31 4.60 6.81
C SER A 81 -6.03 5.14 8.05
N PHE A 82 -5.50 4.89 9.26
CA PHE A 82 -6.05 5.43 10.50
C PHE A 82 -5.72 6.92 10.65
N ALA A 83 -4.45 7.28 10.46
CA ALA A 83 -3.98 8.67 10.55
C ALA A 83 -4.63 9.57 9.47
N GLY A 84 -4.88 9.03 8.27
CA GLY A 84 -5.48 9.74 7.13
C GLY A 84 -7.01 9.73 7.11
N ARG A 85 -7.65 9.17 8.16
CA ARG A 85 -9.12 8.97 8.24
C ARG A 85 -9.68 8.27 6.98
N ILE A 86 -8.92 7.33 6.42
CA ILE A 86 -9.30 6.54 5.24
C ILE A 86 -10.16 5.36 5.71
N LYS A 87 -11.28 5.08 5.05
CA LYS A 87 -12.26 4.04 5.43
C LYS A 87 -12.55 3.09 4.27
N GLY A 88 -13.22 1.99 4.55
CA GLY A 88 -13.69 1.03 3.54
C GLY A 88 -12.56 0.18 2.96
N SER A 89 -12.66 -0.14 1.66
CA SER A 89 -11.68 -1.00 0.97
C SER A 89 -10.26 -0.46 1.05
N LEU A 90 -10.07 0.85 0.97
CA LEU A 90 -8.75 1.50 1.10
C LEU A 90 -8.11 1.33 2.49
N ARG A 91 -8.87 0.94 3.52
CA ARG A 91 -8.28 0.56 4.81
C ARG A 91 -7.87 -0.89 4.82
N TRP A 92 -8.72 -1.80 4.35
CA TRP A 92 -8.53 -3.23 4.60
C TRP A 92 -7.77 -3.96 3.49
N LEU A 93 -7.82 -3.49 2.25
CA LEU A 93 -7.09 -4.09 1.14
C LEU A 93 -5.57 -4.10 1.31
N PRO A 94 -4.90 -3.09 1.92
CA PRO A 94 -3.49 -3.20 2.25
C PRO A 94 -3.16 -4.37 3.18
N LEU A 95 -4.04 -4.67 4.15
CA LEU A 95 -3.87 -5.87 4.98
C LEU A 95 -4.08 -7.15 4.15
N GLY A 96 -5.00 -7.12 3.19
CA GLY A 96 -5.17 -8.19 2.21
C GLY A 96 -3.93 -8.40 1.33
N LEU A 97 -3.26 -7.33 0.89
CA LEU A 97 -1.98 -7.42 0.18
C LEU A 97 -0.93 -8.13 1.03
N PHE A 98 -0.77 -7.76 2.30
CA PHE A 98 0.16 -8.42 3.21
C PHE A 98 -0.13 -9.92 3.35
N ALA A 99 -1.40 -10.27 3.54
CA ALA A 99 -1.83 -11.66 3.67
C ALA A 99 -1.55 -12.47 2.39
N LEU A 100 -1.81 -11.90 1.22
CA LEU A 100 -1.52 -12.54 -0.07
C LEU A 100 -0.01 -12.69 -0.32
N THR A 101 0.81 -11.70 0.04
CA THR A 101 2.27 -11.84 -0.03
C THR A 101 2.77 -12.95 0.90
N SER A 102 2.23 -13.03 2.13
CA SER A 102 2.53 -14.13 3.05
C SER A 102 2.11 -15.49 2.49
N LEU A 103 0.92 -15.56 1.85
CA LEU A 103 0.44 -16.76 1.19
C LEU A 103 1.36 -17.17 0.03
N GLN A 104 1.92 -16.23 -0.72
CA GLN A 104 2.92 -16.54 -1.75
C GLN A 104 4.16 -17.22 -1.17
N HIS A 105 4.70 -16.74 -0.04
CA HIS A 105 5.82 -17.39 0.65
C HIS A 105 5.49 -18.80 1.13
N MET A 106 4.24 -19.03 1.55
CA MET A 106 3.78 -20.35 2.01
C MET A 106 3.52 -21.32 0.85
N SER A 107 2.92 -20.84 -0.24
CA SER A 107 2.42 -21.64 -1.37
C SER A 107 3.47 -22.55 -1.99
N ILE A 108 4.73 -22.10 -2.04
CA ILE A 108 5.85 -22.85 -2.63
C ILE A 108 6.34 -24.01 -1.75
N ASN A 109 5.96 -24.06 -0.47
CA ASN A 109 6.35 -25.14 0.44
C ASN A 109 5.43 -26.37 0.32
N PHE A 110 4.34 -26.26 -0.45
CA PHE A 110 3.43 -27.36 -0.71
C PHE A 110 3.85 -28.14 -1.97
N SER A 111 3.32 -29.36 -2.11
CA SER A 111 3.54 -30.21 -3.27
C SER A 111 2.28 -30.30 -4.16
N GLY A 112 2.43 -30.89 -5.34
CA GLY A 112 1.33 -31.09 -6.29
C GLY A 112 0.90 -29.80 -6.98
N LEU A 113 -0.40 -29.56 -7.09
CA LEU A 113 -0.96 -28.40 -7.81
C LEU A 113 -1.03 -27.12 -6.96
N LEU A 114 -0.85 -27.21 -5.64
CA LEU A 114 -0.97 -26.06 -4.74
C LEU A 114 0.03 -24.92 -5.05
N PRO A 115 1.31 -25.18 -5.41
CA PRO A 115 2.23 -24.12 -5.81
C PRO A 115 1.76 -23.31 -7.03
N ALA A 116 0.91 -23.88 -7.90
CA ALA A 116 0.36 -23.16 -9.05
C ALA A 116 -0.57 -22.00 -8.64
N ILE A 117 -1.09 -22.02 -7.40
CA ILE A 117 -1.88 -20.89 -6.88
C ILE A 117 -1.04 -19.62 -6.75
N HIS A 118 0.28 -19.73 -6.61
CA HIS A 118 1.20 -18.60 -6.51
C HIS A 118 1.02 -17.62 -7.68
N THR A 119 0.82 -18.15 -8.89
CA THR A 119 0.61 -17.36 -10.11
C THR A 119 -0.74 -16.64 -10.09
N VAL A 120 -1.79 -17.29 -9.57
CA VAL A 120 -3.13 -16.69 -9.43
C VAL A 120 -3.11 -15.60 -8.37
N ASP A 121 -2.45 -15.83 -7.24
CA ASP A 121 -2.27 -14.87 -6.16
C ASP A 121 -1.51 -13.62 -6.63
N ALA A 122 -0.52 -13.77 -7.52
CA ALA A 122 0.21 -12.65 -8.11
C ALA A 122 -0.72 -11.71 -8.90
N LEU A 123 -1.66 -12.27 -9.67
CA LEU A 123 -2.66 -11.49 -10.41
C LEU A 123 -3.61 -10.75 -9.46
N LEU A 124 -3.97 -11.38 -8.34
CA LEU A 124 -4.82 -10.75 -7.33
C LEU A 124 -4.09 -9.61 -6.60
N LEU A 125 -2.81 -9.81 -6.23
CA LEU A 125 -1.94 -8.76 -5.69
C LEU A 125 -1.87 -7.56 -6.65
N PHE A 126 -1.63 -7.81 -7.94
CA PHE A 126 -1.61 -6.77 -8.97
C PHE A 126 -2.94 -6.02 -9.06
N TRP A 127 -4.07 -6.76 -9.10
CA TRP A 127 -5.39 -6.17 -9.19
C TRP A 127 -5.72 -5.27 -7.99
N ILE A 128 -5.43 -5.74 -6.78
CA ILE A 128 -5.65 -4.98 -5.55
C ILE A 128 -4.74 -3.74 -5.53
N ALA A 129 -3.46 -3.88 -5.86
CA ALA A 129 -2.53 -2.75 -5.95
C ALA A 129 -3.03 -1.69 -6.95
N LEU A 130 -3.47 -2.12 -8.14
CA LEU A 130 -4.05 -1.25 -9.15
C LEU A 130 -5.32 -0.54 -8.65
N HIS A 131 -6.19 -1.25 -7.94
CA HIS A 131 -7.38 -0.66 -7.34
C HIS A 131 -7.02 0.41 -6.31
N LEU A 132 -6.08 0.13 -5.40
CA LEU A 132 -5.60 1.08 -4.40
C LEU A 132 -5.03 2.33 -5.07
N THR A 133 -4.13 2.15 -6.04
CA THR A 133 -3.53 3.25 -6.83
C THR A 133 -4.59 4.13 -7.47
N LYS A 134 -5.53 3.55 -8.22
CA LYS A 134 -6.59 4.31 -8.91
C LYS A 134 -7.44 5.13 -7.95
N ARG A 135 -7.76 4.55 -6.79
CA ARG A 135 -8.64 5.18 -5.80
C ARG A 135 -7.92 6.23 -4.94
N SER A 136 -6.59 6.16 -4.81
CA SER A 136 -5.78 7.16 -4.12
C SER A 136 -5.19 8.24 -5.04
N LEU A 137 -5.33 8.11 -6.36
CA LEU A 137 -4.68 9.00 -7.33
C LEU A 137 -5.07 10.47 -7.17
N SER A 138 -6.33 10.75 -6.83
CA SER A 138 -6.81 12.13 -6.61
C SER A 138 -6.07 12.84 -5.48
N TRP A 139 -5.54 12.11 -4.49
CA TRP A 139 -4.75 12.67 -3.39
C TRP A 139 -3.34 13.10 -3.79
N LEU A 140 -2.86 12.65 -4.96
CA LEU A 140 -1.56 13.03 -5.50
C LEU A 140 -1.67 14.26 -6.42
N LEU A 141 -2.81 14.40 -7.11
CA LEU A 141 -3.04 15.46 -8.09
C LEU A 141 -3.56 16.76 -7.44
N LEU A 142 -4.25 16.66 -6.31
CA LEU A 142 -4.74 17.81 -5.56
C LEU A 142 -3.64 18.32 -4.61
N ARG A 143 -2.78 19.21 -5.12
CA ARG A 143 -1.92 20.08 -4.29
C ARG A 143 -2.74 21.22 -3.71
#